data_AF-A0A973L1V6-F1
#
_entry.id   AF-A0A973L1V6-F1
#
_cell.length_a   1.000
_cell.length_b   1.000
_cell.length_c   1.000
_cell.angle_alpha   90.00
_cell.angle_beta   90.00
_cell.angle_gamma   90.00
#
_symmetry.space_group_name_H-M   'P 1'
#
loop_
_entity.id
_entity.type
_entity.pdbx_description
1 polymer ?
#
loop_
_entity_poly.entity_id
_entity_poly.type
_entity_poly.pdbx_seq_one_letter_code
_entity_poly.pdbx_strand_id
1 'polypeptide(L)'
;MTEAARGLEAERVAEIHVERPHGRPGRRGSGYRVGSGCVLTAAHVVTGPTASLRVRFDADRPGEWMADARVVLLSEAVDLALLELTAVPPGLPPVAPPRYAAVPEVDEGPRFSAVGFPRFKLRKDPGPGRLVYRDSCHVRGTISVLSNRREGTLELVVEPPADDVEPERSPWEGMSGAAVWCDGALVAVVSAHHRSDGLGRLAARRVDRWYDVLSAAELELLQRCPGLPPRGELAHADVAGSSNRIVVLVGLPADLPLRELTDLVDALAALPLLRGPNGMALLLDSIDPRVAANSPRDSRLRMDVFGVVRTCLRYPGTLDQLLEAVRLLEGTSTEAERVDRVVGELVRRHGRGRRAPGAPD
;
A
#
# COMPACT_ATOMS: atom_id res chain seq x y z
N MET A 1 -1.24 23.42 5.89
CA MET A 1 -1.63 22.00 5.97
C MET A 1 -0.77 21.23 5.01
N THR A 2 0.27 20.58 5.50
CA THR A 2 1.14 19.72 4.68
C THR A 2 0.36 18.44 4.39
N GLU A 3 0.09 18.16 3.12
CA GLU A 3 -0.66 16.97 2.71
C GLU A 3 0.10 15.70 3.15
N ALA A 4 -0.59 14.76 3.80
CA ALA A 4 0.02 13.50 4.22
C ALA A 4 0.50 12.72 2.99
N ALA A 5 1.71 12.17 3.08
CA ALA A 5 2.28 11.34 2.02
C ALA A 5 1.33 10.19 1.66
N ARG A 6 1.09 10.00 0.36
CA ARG A 6 0.21 8.93 -0.15
C ARG A 6 1.06 7.75 -0.60
N GLY A 7 1.09 6.72 0.22
CA GLY A 7 1.74 5.45 -0.13
C GLY A 7 3.26 5.45 -0.04
N LEU A 8 3.84 4.38 -0.57
CA LEU A 8 5.28 4.14 -0.52
C LEU A 8 6.02 5.11 -1.45
N GLU A 9 6.90 5.89 -0.86
CA GLU A 9 7.86 6.76 -1.57
C GLU A 9 9.28 6.18 -1.47
N ALA A 10 9.92 5.92 -2.61
CA ALA A 10 11.21 5.24 -2.68
C ALA A 10 12.34 6.00 -1.96
N GLU A 11 12.39 7.33 -2.08
CA GLU A 11 13.37 8.22 -1.44
C GLU A 11 13.32 8.20 0.10
N ARG A 12 12.23 7.68 0.67
CA ARG A 12 12.05 7.54 2.13
C ARG A 12 12.42 6.15 2.63
N VAL A 13 12.68 5.20 1.74
CA VAL A 13 13.12 3.86 2.11
C VAL A 13 14.56 3.92 2.57
N ALA A 14 14.82 3.38 3.75
CA ALA A 14 16.10 3.46 4.42
C ALA A 14 16.77 2.09 4.54
N GLU A 15 18.07 2.04 4.30
CA GLU A 15 18.91 0.91 4.70
C GLU A 15 19.54 1.22 6.07
N ILE A 16 19.33 0.35 7.04
CA ILE A 16 19.84 0.51 8.42
C ILE A 16 21.15 -0.26 8.56
N HIS A 17 22.19 0.44 9.01
CA HIS A 17 23.54 -0.07 9.19
C HIS A 17 23.91 0.00 10.67
N VAL A 18 24.03 -1.16 11.31
CA VAL A 18 24.43 -1.27 12.72
C VAL A 18 25.81 -1.92 12.81
N GLU A 19 26.80 -1.17 13.25
CA GLU A 19 28.11 -1.71 13.58
C GLU A 19 28.17 -2.09 15.05
N ARG A 20 28.75 -3.25 15.35
CA ARG A 20 28.85 -3.77 16.71
C ARG A 20 30.27 -3.57 17.25
N PRO A 21 30.42 -3.30 18.56
CA PRO A 21 31.74 -3.19 19.18
C PRO A 21 32.54 -4.51 19.08
N HIS A 22 33.88 -4.39 19.17
CA HIS A 22 34.80 -5.54 19.30
C HIS A 22 34.77 -6.53 18.12
N GLY A 23 34.58 -6.04 16.89
CA GLY A 23 34.62 -6.87 15.68
C GLY A 23 33.47 -7.88 15.55
N ARG A 24 32.43 -7.77 16.39
CA ARG A 24 31.22 -8.58 16.26
C ARG A 24 30.54 -8.26 14.92
N PRO A 25 29.92 -9.24 14.24
CA PRO A 25 29.22 -8.99 12.99
C PRO A 25 28.17 -7.89 13.16
N GLY A 26 28.21 -6.91 12.25
CA GLY A 26 27.18 -5.87 12.16
C GLY A 26 25.81 -6.46 11.83
N ARG A 27 24.76 -5.65 11.97
CA ARG A 27 23.40 -5.99 11.55
C ARG A 27 22.96 -5.03 10.46
N ARG A 28 22.21 -5.55 9.49
CA ARG A 28 21.52 -4.75 8.50
C ARG A 28 20.03 -4.95 8.61
N GLY A 29 19.27 -3.90 8.33
CA GLY A 29 17.83 -3.91 8.29
C GLY A 29 17.31 -2.89 7.29
N SER A 30 16.00 -2.82 7.18
CA SER A 30 15.29 -1.81 6.41
C SER A 30 14.62 -0.83 7.36
N GLY A 31 14.27 0.34 6.86
CA GLY A 31 13.51 1.34 7.60
C GLY A 31 12.74 2.25 6.66
N TYR A 32 11.94 3.14 7.24
CA TYR A 32 11.20 4.12 6.47
C TYR A 32 11.18 5.47 7.18
N ARG A 33 11.50 6.55 6.44
CA ARG A 33 11.50 7.92 6.95
C ARG A 33 10.06 8.42 7.09
N VAL A 34 9.66 8.65 8.34
CA VAL A 34 8.30 9.01 8.76
C VAL A 34 8.15 10.48 9.15
N GLY A 35 9.18 11.28 8.94
CA GLY A 35 9.22 12.71 9.20
C GLY A 35 10.58 13.28 8.83
N SER A 36 10.78 14.59 9.00
CA SER A 36 12.02 15.25 8.58
C SER A 36 13.28 14.70 9.24
N GLY A 37 13.19 14.15 10.45
CA GLY A 37 14.34 13.63 11.20
C GLY A 37 14.13 12.25 11.80
N CYS A 38 13.10 11.50 11.39
CA CYS A 38 12.76 10.24 12.05
C CYS A 38 12.56 9.07 11.09
N VAL A 39 12.97 7.88 11.53
CA VAL A 39 12.88 6.62 10.78
C VAL A 39 12.29 5.53 11.66
N LEU A 40 11.28 4.81 11.15
CA LEU A 40 10.80 3.57 11.76
C LEU A 40 11.62 2.38 11.25
N THR A 41 11.93 1.43 12.14
CA THR A 41 12.52 0.14 11.82
C THR A 41 12.09 -0.91 12.86
N ALA A 42 12.52 -2.15 12.72
CA ALA A 42 12.25 -3.20 13.70
C ALA A 42 13.21 -3.10 14.89
N ALA A 43 12.72 -3.29 16.11
CA ALA A 43 13.53 -3.14 17.33
C ALA A 43 14.76 -4.06 17.34
N HIS A 44 14.58 -5.32 16.96
CA HIS A 44 15.68 -6.26 16.92
C HIS A 44 16.78 -5.82 15.95
N VAL A 45 16.52 -5.03 14.91
CA VAL A 45 17.59 -4.53 14.01
C VAL A 45 18.63 -3.73 14.79
N VAL A 46 18.18 -2.94 15.77
CA VAL A 46 19.01 -1.99 16.50
C VAL A 46 19.25 -2.36 17.98
N THR A 47 18.63 -3.42 18.50
CA THR A 47 18.80 -3.82 19.90
C THR A 47 20.23 -4.27 20.21
N GLY A 48 20.69 -4.12 21.45
CA GLY A 48 22.02 -4.51 21.94
C GLY A 48 23.13 -3.48 21.69
N PRO A 49 24.39 -3.77 22.10
CA PRO A 49 25.49 -2.81 22.04
C PRO A 49 25.81 -2.37 20.61
N THR A 50 25.96 -1.06 20.40
CA THR A 50 26.13 -0.46 19.08
C THR A 50 27.34 0.47 19.10
N ALA A 51 28.26 0.30 18.14
CA ALA A 51 29.42 1.16 17.95
C ALA A 51 29.07 2.36 17.05
N SER A 52 28.32 2.10 15.97
CA SER A 52 27.74 3.14 15.12
C SER A 52 26.38 2.68 14.59
N LEU A 53 25.48 3.64 14.40
CA LEU A 53 24.16 3.43 13.80
C LEU A 53 24.01 4.47 12.68
N ARG A 54 24.00 3.99 11.44
CA ARG A 54 23.88 4.83 10.24
C ARG A 54 22.67 4.43 9.42
N VAL A 55 22.07 5.43 8.79
CA VAL A 55 20.89 5.27 7.96
C VAL A 55 21.20 5.82 6.57
N ARG A 56 21.07 4.98 5.55
CA ARG A 56 21.34 5.33 4.15
C ARG A 56 20.05 5.38 3.34
N PHE A 57 19.91 6.39 2.49
CA PHE A 57 18.79 6.61 1.57
C PHE A 57 19.29 6.64 0.14
N ASP A 58 18.43 6.24 -0.82
CA ASP A 58 18.72 6.27 -2.26
C ASP A 58 20.11 5.71 -2.63
N ALA A 59 20.48 4.61 -1.97
CA ALA A 59 21.75 3.91 -2.13
C ALA A 59 22.17 3.76 -3.61
N ASP A 60 23.36 4.27 -3.92
CA ASP A 60 24.01 4.19 -5.22
C ASP A 60 23.21 4.90 -6.35
N ARG A 61 22.39 5.91 -5.98
CA ARG A 61 21.63 6.78 -6.89
C ARG A 61 22.01 8.26 -6.70
N PRO A 62 21.67 9.17 -7.63
CA PRO A 62 22.02 10.60 -7.51
C PRO A 62 21.48 11.29 -6.25
N GLY A 63 20.43 10.75 -5.64
CA GLY A 63 19.85 11.22 -4.39
C GLY A 63 20.46 10.60 -3.13
N GLU A 64 21.54 9.81 -3.24
CA GLU A 64 22.12 9.12 -2.08
C GLU A 64 22.53 10.10 -0.99
N TRP A 65 22.14 9.78 0.24
CA TRP A 65 22.70 10.40 1.43
C TRP A 65 22.65 9.46 2.62
N MET A 66 23.46 9.79 3.62
CA MET A 66 23.57 9.03 4.86
C MET A 66 23.55 9.98 6.05
N ALA A 67 22.97 9.53 7.16
CA ALA A 67 23.04 10.23 8.43
C ALA A 67 23.32 9.25 9.57
N ASP A 68 24.04 9.73 10.58
CA ASP A 68 24.08 9.09 11.88
C ASP A 68 22.70 9.16 12.53
N ALA A 69 22.39 8.15 13.34
CA ALA A 69 21.12 8.10 14.06
C ALA A 69 21.30 7.60 15.49
N ARG A 70 20.33 7.94 16.34
CA ARG A 70 20.18 7.39 17.68
C ARG A 70 18.79 6.79 17.86
N VAL A 71 18.70 5.77 18.70
CA VAL A 71 17.41 5.15 19.05
C VAL A 71 16.72 6.03 20.08
N VAL A 72 15.53 6.52 19.76
CA VAL A 72 14.70 7.34 20.67
C VAL A 72 13.51 6.57 21.25
N LEU A 73 13.12 5.49 20.57
CA LEU A 73 12.16 4.50 21.09
C LEU A 73 12.68 3.12 20.70
N LEU A 74 12.68 2.20 21.66
CA LEU A 74 12.98 0.79 21.45
C LEU A 74 11.94 -0.04 22.20
N SER A 75 11.01 -0.65 21.48
CA SER A 75 10.00 -1.51 22.07
C SER A 75 10.14 -2.93 21.53
N GLU A 76 10.67 -3.83 22.35
CA GLU A 76 10.79 -5.25 22.00
C GLU A 76 9.43 -5.94 21.94
N ALA A 77 8.46 -5.46 22.73
CA ALA A 77 7.13 -6.05 22.84
C ALA A 77 6.32 -5.99 21.53
N VAL A 78 6.52 -4.94 20.73
CA VAL A 78 5.96 -4.81 19.37
C VAL A 78 7.02 -4.86 18.29
N ASP A 79 8.26 -5.21 18.64
CA ASP A 79 9.44 -5.24 17.78
C ASP A 79 9.57 -3.98 16.89
N LEU A 80 9.44 -2.80 17.50
CA LEU A 80 9.47 -1.50 16.82
C LEU A 80 10.54 -0.58 17.42
N ALA A 81 11.29 0.12 16.58
CA ALA A 81 12.16 1.21 16.99
C ALA A 81 11.90 2.48 16.19
N LEU A 82 12.03 3.62 16.87
CA LEU A 82 12.08 4.95 16.27
C LEU A 82 13.51 5.46 16.38
N LEU A 83 14.07 5.83 15.23
CA LEU A 83 15.39 6.44 15.13
C LEU A 83 15.25 7.92 14.87
N GLU A 84 16.06 8.72 15.56
CA GLU A 84 16.26 10.14 15.27
C GLU A 84 17.56 10.30 14.50
N LEU A 85 17.49 10.98 13.35
CA LEU A 85 18.62 11.30 12.50
C LEU A 85 19.33 12.55 13.03
N THR A 86 20.61 12.44 13.38
CA THR A 86 21.36 13.51 14.06
C THR A 86 22.23 14.36 13.11
N ALA A 87 22.48 13.88 11.89
CA ALA A 87 23.34 14.54 10.91
C ALA A 87 22.66 14.60 9.53
N VAL A 88 21.42 15.09 9.48
CA VAL A 88 20.66 15.22 8.24
C VAL A 88 21.28 16.32 7.35
N PRO A 89 21.59 16.05 6.07
CA PRO A 89 22.09 17.06 5.15
C PRO A 89 21.14 18.26 5.03
N PRO A 90 21.67 19.50 5.00
CA PRO A 90 20.84 20.68 4.77
C PRO A 90 20.24 20.66 3.36
N GLY A 91 19.08 21.29 3.19
CA GLY A 91 18.42 21.44 1.88
C GLY A 91 17.55 20.25 1.44
N LEU A 92 17.45 19.19 2.24
CA LEU A 92 16.47 18.14 2.01
C LEU A 92 15.04 18.67 2.21
N PRO A 93 14.08 18.28 1.34
CA PRO A 93 12.70 18.72 1.48
C PRO A 93 12.09 18.22 2.80
N PRO A 94 11.16 19.00 3.40
CA PRO A 94 10.43 18.56 4.58
C PRO A 94 9.59 17.32 4.24
N VAL A 95 9.56 16.37 5.17
CA VAL A 95 8.87 15.09 4.99
C VAL A 95 7.63 15.09 5.85
N ALA A 96 6.45 15.00 5.22
CA ALA A 96 5.19 14.86 5.91
C ALA A 96 5.06 13.44 6.51
N PRO A 97 4.48 13.30 7.72
CA PRO A 97 4.13 11.99 8.26
C PRO A 97 3.32 11.13 7.28
N PRO A 98 3.52 9.79 7.29
CA PRO A 98 2.67 8.90 6.50
C PRO A 98 1.27 8.82 7.10
N ARG A 99 0.30 8.40 6.29
CA ARG A 99 -1.01 7.96 6.81
C ARG A 99 -0.85 6.59 7.46
N TYR A 100 -1.53 6.37 8.57
CA TYR A 100 -1.61 5.07 9.25
C TYR A 100 -3.01 4.49 9.13
N ALA A 101 -3.10 3.16 9.08
CA ALA A 101 -4.37 2.47 9.09
C ALA A 101 -4.29 1.09 9.77
N ALA A 102 -5.43 0.63 10.29
CA ALA A 102 -5.60 -0.73 10.81
C ALA A 102 -6.02 -1.70 9.69
N VAL A 103 -5.56 -2.94 9.73
CA VAL A 103 -6.03 -3.98 8.78
C VAL A 103 -7.21 -4.73 9.40
N PRO A 104 -8.43 -4.68 8.84
CA PRO A 104 -9.55 -5.43 9.42
C PRO A 104 -9.33 -6.95 9.31
N GLU A 105 -9.83 -7.71 10.29
CA GLU A 105 -9.82 -9.18 10.26
C GLU A 105 -10.85 -9.68 9.26
N VAL A 106 -10.39 -10.00 8.04
CA VAL A 106 -11.22 -10.53 6.96
C VAL A 106 -10.58 -11.81 6.38
N ASP A 107 -11.40 -12.62 5.72
CA ASP A 107 -10.98 -13.88 5.09
C ASP A 107 -10.07 -13.62 3.87
N GLU A 108 -10.54 -12.78 2.94
CA GLU A 108 -9.71 -12.29 1.82
C GLU A 108 -8.86 -11.09 2.24
N GLY A 109 -7.59 -11.37 2.51
CA GLY A 109 -6.59 -10.38 2.88
C GLY A 109 -6.34 -9.29 1.82
N PRO A 110 -6.14 -8.02 2.21
CA PRO A 110 -5.80 -6.97 1.26
C PRO A 110 -4.42 -7.19 0.63
N ARG A 111 -4.18 -6.56 -0.53
CA ARG A 111 -2.83 -6.47 -1.07
C ARG A 111 -1.99 -5.47 -0.30
N PHE A 112 -0.68 -5.72 -0.35
CA PHE A 112 0.30 -4.83 0.23
C PHE A 112 1.48 -4.58 -0.70
N SER A 113 2.26 -3.58 -0.31
CA SER A 113 3.58 -3.32 -0.85
C SER A 113 4.58 -2.97 0.24
N ALA A 114 5.82 -3.42 0.09
CA ALA A 114 6.93 -3.06 0.97
C ALA A 114 8.22 -2.97 0.15
N VAL A 115 9.15 -2.09 0.54
CA VAL A 115 10.50 -2.05 -0.03
C VAL A 115 11.50 -2.18 1.10
N GLY A 116 12.50 -3.04 0.90
CA GLY A 116 13.60 -3.23 1.84
C GLY A 116 14.82 -3.81 1.15
N PHE A 117 15.79 -4.24 1.95
CA PHE A 117 17.11 -4.69 1.48
C PHE A 117 17.39 -6.12 1.96
N PRO A 118 16.74 -7.13 1.38
CA PRO A 118 16.93 -8.53 1.75
C PRO A 118 18.24 -9.09 1.20
N ARG A 119 18.81 -10.06 1.90
CA ARG A 119 20.10 -10.69 1.58
C ARG A 119 20.14 -11.33 0.20
N PHE A 120 19.06 -11.91 -0.32
CA PHE A 120 19.06 -12.53 -1.65
C PHE A 120 19.31 -11.51 -2.79
N LYS A 121 19.19 -10.20 -2.52
CA LYS A 121 19.58 -9.12 -3.42
C LYS A 121 21.05 -8.68 -3.28
N LEU A 122 21.86 -9.42 -2.52
CA LEU A 122 23.30 -9.20 -2.41
C LEU A 122 23.98 -9.57 -3.73
N ARG A 123 24.64 -8.60 -4.36
CA ARG A 123 25.39 -8.77 -5.59
C ARG A 123 26.87 -8.57 -5.32
N LYS A 124 27.69 -9.30 -6.08
CA LYS A 124 29.14 -9.11 -6.14
C LYS A 124 29.45 -8.61 -7.54
N ASP A 125 29.92 -7.39 -7.65
CA ASP A 125 30.40 -6.88 -8.93
C ASP A 125 31.77 -7.53 -9.24
N PRO A 126 31.92 -8.22 -10.39
CA PRO A 126 33.20 -8.82 -10.79
C PRO A 126 34.25 -7.79 -11.25
N GLY A 127 33.92 -6.49 -11.35
CA GLY A 127 34.86 -5.44 -11.75
C GLY A 127 36.03 -5.16 -10.78
N PRO A 128 37.04 -4.38 -11.22
CA PRO A 128 38.15 -3.97 -10.37
C PRO A 128 37.62 -3.12 -9.21
N GLY A 129 37.67 -3.67 -7.99
CA GLY A 129 37.12 -3.06 -6.78
C GLY A 129 36.21 -3.98 -5.96
N ARG A 130 35.78 -5.15 -6.50
CA ARG A 130 34.92 -6.15 -5.81
C ARG A 130 33.86 -5.49 -4.91
N LEU A 131 33.03 -4.64 -5.50
CA LEU A 131 31.95 -4.00 -4.75
C LEU A 131 30.90 -5.06 -4.40
N VAL A 132 30.68 -5.24 -3.10
CA VAL A 132 29.60 -6.06 -2.57
C VAL A 132 28.51 -5.11 -2.11
N TYR A 133 27.38 -5.09 -2.83
CA TYR A 133 26.25 -4.24 -2.50
C TYR A 133 24.97 -5.06 -2.40
N ARG A 134 24.00 -4.53 -1.66
CA ARG A 134 22.68 -5.12 -1.53
C ARG A 134 21.67 -4.22 -2.23
N ASP A 135 21.03 -4.75 -3.26
CA ASP A 135 20.02 -4.02 -3.99
C ASP A 135 18.70 -3.98 -3.19
N SER A 136 17.87 -2.99 -3.50
CA SER A 136 16.51 -2.92 -2.96
C SER A 136 15.64 -4.04 -3.54
N CYS A 137 14.64 -4.48 -2.77
CA CYS A 137 13.58 -5.37 -3.23
C CYS A 137 12.24 -4.70 -3.00
N HIS A 138 11.52 -4.45 -4.08
CA HIS A 138 10.12 -4.09 -4.03
C HIS A 138 9.26 -5.35 -4.00
N VAL A 139 8.65 -5.60 -2.85
CA VAL A 139 7.79 -6.76 -2.60
C VAL A 139 6.34 -6.34 -2.68
N ARG A 140 5.52 -7.17 -3.35
CA ARG A 140 4.07 -7.06 -3.42
C ARG A 140 3.47 -8.43 -3.12
N GLY A 141 2.27 -8.44 -2.53
CA GLY A 141 1.62 -9.68 -2.12
C GLY A 141 0.27 -9.43 -1.47
N THR A 142 -0.21 -10.41 -0.72
CA THR A 142 -1.44 -10.33 0.09
C THR A 142 -1.13 -10.48 1.57
N ILE A 143 -1.99 -9.93 2.42
CA ILE A 143 -1.89 -10.01 3.88
C ILE A 143 -2.84 -11.10 4.38
N SER A 144 -2.34 -12.26 4.81
CA SER A 144 -3.19 -13.24 5.50
C SER A 144 -3.42 -12.79 6.95
N VAL A 145 -4.56 -12.14 7.19
CA VAL A 145 -4.88 -11.50 8.48
C VAL A 145 -5.27 -12.52 9.55
N LEU A 146 -5.78 -13.67 9.14
CA LEU A 146 -6.20 -14.77 10.03
C LEU A 146 -5.07 -15.75 10.34
N SER A 147 -3.92 -15.63 9.69
CA SER A 147 -2.68 -16.29 10.08
C SER A 147 -2.06 -15.61 11.31
N ASN A 148 -1.20 -16.32 12.04
CA ASN A 148 -0.40 -15.79 13.17
C ASN A 148 -1.17 -15.07 14.29
N ARG A 149 -2.49 -15.32 14.43
CA ARG A 149 -3.35 -14.67 15.44
C ARG A 149 -2.87 -14.81 16.87
N ARG A 150 -2.27 -15.97 17.19
CA ARG A 150 -1.68 -16.22 18.52
C ARG A 150 -0.48 -15.30 18.79
N GLU A 151 0.34 -15.04 17.79
CA GLU A 151 1.50 -14.15 17.90
C GLU A 151 1.12 -12.67 17.76
N GLY A 152 -0.06 -12.41 17.18
CA GLY A 152 -0.55 -11.05 16.93
C GLY A 152 0.17 -10.34 15.78
N THR A 153 0.82 -11.08 14.87
CA THR A 153 1.45 -10.56 13.66
C THR A 153 0.55 -10.74 12.44
N LEU A 154 0.81 -9.98 11.37
CA LEU A 154 0.30 -10.31 10.04
C LEU A 154 1.24 -11.28 9.37
N GLU A 155 0.68 -12.20 8.59
CA GLU A 155 1.44 -12.95 7.61
C GLU A 155 1.36 -12.25 6.24
N LEU A 156 2.51 -11.91 5.69
CA LEU A 156 2.67 -11.39 4.35
C LEU A 156 2.97 -12.56 3.42
N VAL A 157 2.06 -12.80 2.47
CA VAL A 157 2.19 -13.83 1.45
C VAL A 157 2.83 -13.20 0.21
N VAL A 158 4.01 -13.70 -0.15
CA VAL A 158 4.84 -13.15 -1.24
C VAL A 158 5.32 -14.25 -2.17
N GLU A 159 5.72 -13.87 -3.37
CA GLU A 159 6.50 -14.74 -4.23
C GLU A 159 7.85 -15.05 -3.54
N PRO A 160 8.19 -16.33 -3.33
CA PRO A 160 9.43 -16.69 -2.68
C PRO A 160 10.62 -16.34 -3.60
N PRO A 161 11.80 -16.02 -3.04
CA PRO A 161 13.03 -15.94 -3.83
C PRO A 161 13.32 -17.30 -4.51
N ALA A 162 13.83 -17.25 -5.74
CA ALA A 162 14.07 -18.44 -6.57
C ALA A 162 15.08 -19.41 -5.95
N ASP A 163 16.13 -18.89 -5.30
CA ASP A 163 17.22 -19.69 -4.74
C ASP A 163 17.41 -19.41 -3.25
N ASP A 164 17.45 -20.47 -2.45
CA ASP A 164 17.96 -20.44 -1.08
C ASP A 164 19.44 -20.81 -1.07
N VAL A 165 20.29 -19.81 -1.29
CA VAL A 165 21.73 -20.00 -1.52
C VAL A 165 22.48 -20.33 -0.22
N GLU A 166 21.90 -20.06 0.95
CA GLU A 166 22.56 -20.26 2.26
C GLU A 166 21.60 -20.88 3.29
N PRO A 167 21.71 -22.19 3.63
CA PRO A 167 20.75 -22.88 4.49
C PRO A 167 20.68 -22.32 5.91
N GLU A 168 21.78 -21.75 6.40
CA GLU A 168 21.91 -21.21 7.77
C GLU A 168 21.42 -19.75 7.90
N ARG A 169 21.06 -19.10 6.79
CA ARG A 169 20.64 -17.70 6.80
C ARG A 169 19.34 -17.51 6.06
N SER A 170 18.51 -16.60 6.54
CA SER A 170 17.32 -16.24 5.79
C SER A 170 17.70 -15.46 4.53
N PRO A 171 17.15 -15.79 3.35
CA PRO A 171 17.29 -14.95 2.16
C PRO A 171 16.68 -13.55 2.36
N TRP A 172 15.73 -13.42 3.28
CA TRP A 172 15.09 -12.17 3.69
C TRP A 172 15.84 -11.41 4.78
N GLU A 173 17.02 -11.87 5.24
CA GLU A 173 17.84 -11.16 6.22
C GLU A 173 18.10 -9.71 5.73
N GLY A 174 17.64 -8.72 6.50
CA GLY A 174 17.70 -7.30 6.15
C GLY A 174 16.37 -6.69 5.68
N MET A 175 15.34 -7.49 5.39
CA MET A 175 13.99 -6.99 5.10
C MET A 175 13.29 -6.44 6.34
N SER A 176 13.63 -6.93 7.53
CA SER A 176 13.06 -6.47 8.80
C SER A 176 13.21 -4.97 8.97
N GLY A 177 12.12 -4.33 9.40
CA GLY A 177 11.98 -2.88 9.51
C GLY A 177 11.39 -2.19 8.28
N ALA A 178 11.20 -2.90 7.16
CA ALA A 178 10.50 -2.36 5.99
C ALA A 178 9.04 -2.00 6.35
N ALA A 179 8.61 -0.80 5.94
CA ALA A 179 7.22 -0.37 6.10
C ALA A 179 6.31 -1.14 5.12
N VAL A 180 5.20 -1.65 5.65
CA VAL A 180 4.16 -2.37 4.90
C VAL A 180 3.02 -1.41 4.61
N TRP A 181 2.72 -1.25 3.33
CA TRP A 181 1.73 -0.33 2.81
C TRP A 181 0.50 -1.05 2.29
N CYS A 182 -0.67 -0.56 2.64
CA CYS A 182 -1.95 -0.98 2.10
C CYS A 182 -2.82 0.27 1.85
N ASP A 183 -3.36 0.41 0.64
CA ASP A 183 -4.20 1.56 0.24
C ASP A 183 -3.58 2.94 0.59
N GLY A 184 -2.29 3.09 0.32
CA GLY A 184 -1.57 4.33 0.57
C GLY A 184 -1.31 4.66 2.05
N ALA A 185 -1.61 3.74 2.97
CA ALA A 185 -1.35 3.88 4.41
C ALA A 185 -0.34 2.82 4.90
N LEU A 186 0.48 3.20 5.89
CA LEU A 186 1.36 2.30 6.61
C LEU A 186 0.50 1.51 7.61
N VAL A 187 0.51 0.19 7.47
CA VAL A 187 -0.33 -0.73 8.25
C VAL A 187 0.46 -1.67 9.16
N ALA A 188 1.74 -1.89 8.85
CA ALA A 188 2.63 -2.73 9.63
C ALA A 188 4.11 -2.44 9.33
N VAL A 189 5.00 -3.05 10.11
CA VAL A 189 6.45 -3.09 9.87
C VAL A 189 6.89 -4.56 9.82
N VAL A 190 7.66 -4.95 8.80
CA VAL A 190 8.19 -6.32 8.68
C VAL A 190 9.07 -6.64 9.89
N SER A 191 8.83 -7.76 10.57
CA SER A 191 9.58 -8.14 11.76
C SER A 191 10.44 -9.37 11.54
N ALA A 192 9.87 -10.46 11.02
CA ALA A 192 10.56 -11.74 10.98
C ALA A 192 10.28 -12.54 9.71
N HIS A 193 11.16 -13.50 9.46
CA HIS A 193 10.93 -14.59 8.53
C HIS A 193 11.23 -15.90 9.26
N HIS A 194 10.17 -16.66 9.55
CA HIS A 194 10.29 -18.00 10.09
C HIS A 194 10.45 -18.97 8.92
N ARG A 195 11.67 -19.49 8.71
CA ARG A 195 11.98 -20.38 7.57
C ARG A 195 11.05 -21.60 7.50
N SER A 196 10.52 -22.07 8.64
CA SER A 196 9.54 -23.15 8.75
C SER A 196 8.20 -22.87 8.08
N ASP A 197 7.82 -21.59 7.96
CA ASP A 197 6.55 -21.16 7.38
C ASP A 197 6.64 -21.07 5.85
N GLY A 198 7.86 -21.18 5.32
CA GLY A 198 8.19 -21.15 3.90
C GLY A 198 8.75 -19.81 3.45
N LEU A 199 9.57 -19.85 2.39
CA LEU A 199 10.30 -18.68 1.88
C LEU A 199 9.38 -17.57 1.32
N GLY A 200 8.09 -17.85 1.13
CA GLY A 200 7.08 -16.89 0.67
C GLY A 200 6.21 -16.33 1.80
N ARG A 201 6.64 -16.42 3.07
CA ARG A 201 5.88 -15.96 4.24
C ARG A 201 6.74 -15.05 5.11
N LEU A 202 6.30 -13.81 5.35
CA LEU A 202 6.97 -12.90 6.28
C LEU A 202 6.00 -12.49 7.39
N ALA A 203 6.51 -12.32 8.60
CA ALA A 203 5.74 -11.76 9.70
C ALA A 203 5.90 -10.24 9.75
N ALA A 204 4.81 -9.53 10.04
CA ALA A 204 4.82 -8.07 10.23
C ALA A 204 4.03 -7.65 11.48
N ARG A 205 4.56 -6.67 12.20
CA ARG A 205 3.96 -6.09 13.41
C ARG A 205 2.96 -5.01 13.02
N ARG A 206 1.70 -5.21 13.44
CA ARG A 206 0.56 -4.38 13.05
C ARG A 206 0.50 -3.08 13.82
N VAL A 207 0.13 -2.00 13.13
CA VAL A 207 -0.01 -0.67 13.74
C VAL A 207 -1.10 -0.63 14.82
N ASP A 208 -2.23 -1.31 14.59
CA ASP A 208 -3.36 -1.33 15.54
C ASP A 208 -2.99 -1.94 16.90
N ARG A 209 -2.09 -2.93 16.91
CA ARG A 209 -1.57 -3.57 18.12
C ARG A 209 -0.59 -2.72 18.91
N TRP A 210 -0.03 -1.66 18.33
CA TRP A 210 0.86 -0.76 19.06
C TRP A 210 0.14 -0.08 20.23
N TYR A 211 -1.14 0.27 20.05
CA TYR A 211 -1.95 0.92 21.09
C TYR A 211 -2.30 0.00 22.26
N ASP A 212 -2.22 -1.32 22.09
CA ASP A 212 -2.52 -2.28 23.14
C ASP A 212 -1.30 -2.59 24.02
N VAL A 213 -0.09 -2.30 23.52
CA VAL A 213 1.17 -2.78 24.12
C VAL A 213 2.09 -1.63 24.53
N LEU A 214 2.15 -0.55 23.74
CA LEU A 214 3.02 0.59 24.04
C LEU A 214 2.50 1.40 25.22
N SER A 215 3.43 1.90 26.03
CA SER A 215 3.15 2.88 27.08
C SER A 215 2.68 4.22 26.49
N ALA A 216 2.05 5.05 27.32
CA ALA A 216 1.62 6.39 26.91
C ALA A 216 2.79 7.26 26.39
N ALA A 217 3.97 7.18 27.02
CA ALA A 217 5.15 7.93 26.60
C ALA A 217 5.70 7.46 25.24
N GLU A 218 5.65 6.16 24.97
CA GLU A 218 6.01 5.60 23.68
C GLU A 218 5.03 6.01 22.57
N LEU A 219 3.72 5.98 22.87
CA LEU A 219 2.70 6.47 21.93
C LEU A 219 2.85 7.97 21.65
N GLU A 220 3.19 8.78 22.65
CA GLU A 220 3.45 10.21 22.47
C GLU A 220 4.65 10.46 21.54
N LEU A 221 5.71 9.65 21.65
CA LEU A 221 6.83 9.71 20.70
C LEU A 221 6.40 9.37 19.27
N LEU A 222 5.56 8.35 19.10
CA LEU A 222 5.02 7.97 17.80
C LEU A 222 4.01 8.98 17.23
N GLN A 223 3.32 9.73 18.07
CA GLN A 223 2.43 10.81 17.66
C GLN A 223 3.21 12.05 17.20
N ARG A 224 4.27 12.42 17.92
CA ARG A 224 5.00 13.68 17.67
C ARG A 224 5.81 13.68 16.38
N CYS A 225 6.57 12.64 16.09
CA CYS A 225 7.45 12.62 14.92
C CYS A 225 6.91 11.76 13.77
N PRO A 226 6.56 10.48 14.00
CA PRO A 226 5.91 9.66 12.97
C PRO A 226 4.49 10.09 12.61
N GLY A 227 3.82 10.91 13.41
CA GLY A 227 2.44 11.35 13.15
C GLY A 227 1.41 10.23 13.27
N LEU A 228 1.66 9.23 14.13
CA LEU A 228 0.68 8.22 14.47
C LEU A 228 -0.57 8.92 15.04
N PRO A 229 -1.79 8.67 14.53
CA PRO A 229 -2.99 9.32 15.04
C PRO A 229 -3.36 8.80 16.45
N PRO A 230 -4.27 9.47 17.17
CA PRO A 230 -4.95 8.86 18.31
C PRO A 230 -5.72 7.61 17.89
N ARG A 231 -5.91 6.64 18.81
CA ARG A 231 -6.59 5.35 18.52
C ARG A 231 -7.97 5.53 17.85
N GLY A 232 -8.76 6.50 18.30
CA GLY A 232 -10.10 6.77 17.75
C GLY A 232 -10.11 7.33 16.32
N GLU A 233 -8.97 7.81 15.84
CA GLU A 233 -8.79 8.37 14.50
C GLU A 233 -8.06 7.41 13.54
N LEU A 234 -7.62 6.26 14.04
CA LEU A 234 -7.01 5.22 13.21
C LEU A 234 -8.09 4.56 12.34
N ALA A 235 -8.18 4.99 11.09
CA ALA A 235 -9.06 4.39 10.10
C ALA A 235 -8.63 2.95 9.77
N HIS A 236 -9.55 2.14 9.29
CA HIS A 236 -9.22 0.88 8.65
C HIS A 236 -8.69 1.13 7.24
N ALA A 237 -7.69 0.35 6.82
CA ALA A 237 -7.28 0.31 5.43
C ALA A 237 -8.47 -0.20 4.62
N ASP A 238 -8.78 0.45 3.50
CA ASP A 238 -9.86 -0.01 2.63
C ASP A 238 -9.44 -1.35 2.00
N VAL A 239 -9.83 -2.46 2.62
CA VAL A 239 -9.51 -3.82 2.14
C VAL A 239 -10.16 -4.12 0.79
N ALA A 240 -11.18 -3.35 0.45
CA ALA A 240 -11.80 -3.43 -0.85
C ALA A 240 -10.98 -2.72 -1.96
N GLY A 241 -9.69 -2.40 -1.74
CA GLY A 241 -8.81 -1.79 -2.73
C GLY A 241 -8.01 -2.74 -3.65
N SER A 242 -8.13 -4.06 -3.53
CA SER A 242 -7.24 -4.93 -4.33
C SER A 242 -7.68 -6.35 -4.70
N SER A 243 -8.89 -6.74 -4.35
CA SER A 243 -9.64 -7.67 -5.20
C SER A 243 -10.36 -6.81 -6.22
N ASN A 244 -10.26 -7.20 -7.50
CA ASN A 244 -11.17 -6.86 -8.58
C ASN A 244 -12.52 -6.39 -8.03
N ARG A 245 -12.68 -5.08 -7.81
CA ARG A 245 -13.87 -4.56 -7.13
C ARG A 245 -14.96 -4.69 -8.17
N ILE A 246 -15.75 -5.75 -8.08
CA ILE A 246 -17.17 -5.64 -8.37
C ILE A 246 -17.63 -4.52 -7.43
N VAL A 247 -17.53 -3.28 -7.92
CA VAL A 247 -18.12 -2.13 -7.26
C VAL A 247 -19.59 -2.44 -7.35
N VAL A 248 -20.22 -2.89 -6.28
CA VAL A 248 -21.65 -3.16 -6.31
C VAL A 248 -22.36 -1.80 -6.45
N LEU A 249 -22.71 -1.44 -7.69
CA LEU A 249 -23.38 -0.19 -8.06
C LEU A 249 -24.87 -0.19 -7.72
N VAL A 250 -25.36 -1.28 -7.12
CA VAL A 250 -26.76 -1.51 -6.72
C VAL A 250 -27.33 -0.40 -5.79
N GLY A 251 -26.49 0.52 -5.31
CA GLY A 251 -26.89 1.67 -4.50
C GLY A 251 -26.95 3.04 -5.19
N LEU A 252 -26.59 3.17 -6.48
CA LEU A 252 -26.64 4.47 -7.16
C LEU A 252 -28.09 4.87 -7.50
N PRO A 253 -28.50 6.13 -7.23
CA PRO A 253 -29.81 6.63 -7.64
C PRO A 253 -29.99 6.57 -9.16
N ALA A 254 -31.15 6.10 -9.62
CA ALA A 254 -31.47 6.04 -11.05
C ALA A 254 -31.61 7.43 -11.72
N ASP A 255 -31.73 8.48 -10.90
CA ASP A 255 -31.98 9.87 -11.28
C ASP A 255 -30.77 10.80 -10.98
N LEU A 256 -29.56 10.24 -10.91
CA LEU A 256 -28.35 11.03 -10.70
C LEU A 256 -28.26 12.23 -11.67
N PRO A 257 -27.98 13.44 -11.16
CA PRO A 257 -27.91 14.62 -12.00
C PRO A 257 -26.70 14.56 -12.94
N LEU A 258 -26.84 15.16 -14.12
CA LEU A 258 -25.85 15.16 -15.22
C LEU A 258 -24.42 15.47 -14.76
N ARG A 259 -24.27 16.42 -13.84
CA ARG A 259 -22.97 16.83 -13.29
C ARG A 259 -22.22 15.69 -12.60
N GLU A 260 -22.93 14.75 -11.98
CA GLU A 260 -22.32 13.64 -11.24
C GLU A 260 -21.81 12.54 -12.19
N LEU A 261 -22.42 12.43 -13.37
CA LEU A 261 -22.06 11.42 -14.39
C LEU A 261 -21.00 11.92 -15.36
N THR A 262 -20.68 13.23 -15.35
CA THR A 262 -19.79 13.86 -16.33
C THR A 262 -18.42 13.19 -16.33
N ASP A 263 -17.81 12.98 -15.17
CA ASP A 263 -16.47 12.39 -15.09
C ASP A 263 -16.45 10.93 -15.56
N LEU A 264 -17.52 10.18 -15.28
CA LEU A 264 -17.65 8.77 -15.66
C LEU A 264 -17.80 8.64 -17.18
N VAL A 265 -18.67 9.46 -17.76
CA VAL A 265 -18.86 9.51 -19.21
C VAL A 265 -17.57 9.89 -19.92
N ASP A 266 -16.79 10.80 -19.33
CA ASP A 266 -15.54 11.26 -19.94
C ASP A 266 -14.44 10.21 -19.85
N ALA A 267 -14.40 9.47 -18.74
CA ALA A 267 -13.52 8.33 -18.60
C ALA A 267 -13.88 7.21 -19.60
N LEU A 268 -15.17 6.87 -19.72
CA LEU A 268 -15.63 5.84 -20.67
C LEU A 268 -15.38 6.27 -22.12
N ALA A 269 -15.74 7.48 -22.52
CA ALA A 269 -15.50 7.99 -23.87
C ALA A 269 -14.01 8.12 -24.22
N ALA A 270 -13.12 8.09 -23.24
CA ALA A 270 -11.68 8.07 -23.45
C ALA A 270 -11.13 6.68 -23.80
N LEU A 271 -11.89 5.60 -23.57
CA LEU A 271 -11.45 4.23 -23.78
C LEU A 271 -11.12 3.96 -25.26
N PRO A 272 -9.93 3.40 -25.56
CA PRO A 272 -9.58 2.90 -26.88
C PRO A 272 -10.63 1.98 -27.50
N LEU A 273 -11.22 1.07 -26.73
CA LEU A 273 -12.32 0.19 -27.16
C LEU A 273 -13.45 0.99 -27.81
N LEU A 274 -13.91 2.05 -27.15
CA LEU A 274 -15.06 2.84 -27.60
C LEU A 274 -14.77 3.80 -28.75
N ARG A 275 -13.48 4.06 -29.03
CA ARG A 275 -13.04 4.84 -30.20
C ARG A 275 -12.87 3.98 -31.45
N GLY A 276 -12.76 2.66 -31.27
CA GLY A 276 -12.64 1.71 -32.37
C GLY A 276 -13.95 1.52 -33.14
N PRO A 277 -13.87 1.10 -34.43
CA PRO A 277 -15.05 0.73 -35.18
C PRO A 277 -15.76 -0.45 -34.48
N ASN A 278 -17.07 -0.32 -34.24
CA ASN A 278 -17.93 -1.31 -33.58
C ASN A 278 -17.71 -1.55 -32.07
N GLY A 279 -16.81 -0.81 -31.41
CA GLY A 279 -16.53 -1.03 -29.98
C GLY A 279 -17.75 -0.89 -29.07
N MET A 280 -18.59 0.13 -29.32
CA MET A 280 -19.83 0.32 -28.58
C MET A 280 -20.85 -0.81 -28.83
N ALA A 281 -20.90 -1.37 -30.04
CA ALA A 281 -21.81 -2.48 -30.35
C ALA A 281 -21.39 -3.75 -29.61
N LEU A 282 -20.09 -4.08 -29.63
CA LEU A 282 -19.52 -5.21 -28.87
C LEU A 282 -19.77 -5.08 -27.37
N LEU A 283 -19.63 -3.87 -26.84
CA LEU A 283 -19.89 -3.61 -25.43
C LEU A 283 -21.36 -3.82 -25.06
N LEU A 284 -22.28 -3.34 -25.90
CA LEU A 284 -23.72 -3.50 -25.68
C LEU A 284 -24.22 -4.94 -25.87
N ASP A 285 -23.60 -5.71 -26.76
CA ASP A 285 -23.89 -7.15 -26.93
C ASP A 285 -23.42 -7.98 -25.72
N SER A 286 -22.52 -7.43 -24.90
CA SER A 286 -21.93 -8.10 -23.72
C SER A 286 -22.69 -7.82 -22.42
N ILE A 287 -23.79 -7.07 -22.46
CA ILE A 287 -24.60 -6.68 -21.30
C ILE A 287 -26.09 -6.97 -21.53
N ASP A 288 -26.93 -6.73 -20.53
CA ASP A 288 -28.38 -6.93 -20.62
C ASP A 288 -28.98 -6.27 -21.90
N PRO A 289 -29.64 -7.04 -22.78
CA PRO A 289 -30.19 -6.53 -24.04
C PRO A 289 -31.18 -5.37 -23.88
N ARG A 290 -31.79 -5.21 -22.69
CA ARG A 290 -32.67 -4.07 -22.40
C ARG A 290 -31.93 -2.75 -22.46
N VAL A 291 -30.63 -2.72 -22.16
CA VAL A 291 -29.83 -1.50 -22.28
C VAL A 291 -29.71 -1.08 -23.73
N ALA A 292 -29.31 -1.99 -24.62
CA ALA A 292 -29.20 -1.72 -26.05
C ALA A 292 -30.55 -1.30 -26.67
N ALA A 293 -31.64 -1.94 -26.25
CA ALA A 293 -32.99 -1.66 -26.75
C ALA A 293 -33.57 -0.31 -26.30
N ASN A 294 -33.13 0.22 -25.15
CA ASN A 294 -33.72 1.43 -24.53
C ASN A 294 -32.75 2.63 -24.47
N SER A 295 -31.49 2.45 -24.85
CA SER A 295 -30.49 3.53 -24.86
C SER A 295 -30.69 4.44 -26.07
N PRO A 296 -30.89 5.75 -25.88
CA PRO A 296 -30.90 6.70 -26.98
C PRO A 296 -29.56 6.69 -27.70
N ARG A 297 -29.58 6.53 -29.02
CA ARG A 297 -28.36 6.53 -29.85
C ARG A 297 -28.05 7.93 -30.37
N ASP A 298 -26.79 8.33 -30.29
CA ASP A 298 -26.28 9.61 -30.82
C ASP A 298 -24.98 9.38 -31.60
N SER A 299 -24.75 10.16 -32.67
CA SER A 299 -23.54 10.06 -33.49
C SER A 299 -22.28 10.57 -32.77
N ARG A 300 -22.45 11.38 -31.71
CA ARG A 300 -21.34 11.87 -30.88
C ARG A 300 -21.10 10.88 -29.75
N LEU A 301 -19.93 10.24 -29.75
CA LEU A 301 -19.56 9.19 -28.79
C LEU A 301 -19.87 9.55 -27.33
N ARG A 302 -19.54 10.77 -26.91
CA ARG A 302 -19.81 11.24 -25.54
C ARG A 302 -21.30 11.24 -25.20
N MET A 303 -22.16 11.63 -26.15
CA MET A 303 -23.61 11.64 -25.96
C MET A 303 -24.20 10.23 -25.99
N ASP A 304 -23.65 9.34 -26.82
CA ASP A 304 -24.04 7.94 -26.90
C ASP A 304 -23.70 7.20 -25.60
N VAL A 305 -22.47 7.36 -25.10
CA VAL A 305 -22.02 6.83 -23.80
C VAL A 305 -22.90 7.35 -22.66
N PHE A 306 -23.26 8.64 -22.69
CA PHE A 306 -24.17 9.21 -21.70
C PHE A 306 -25.54 8.53 -21.74
N GLY A 307 -26.12 8.34 -22.93
CA GLY A 307 -27.39 7.63 -23.12
C GLY A 307 -27.36 6.21 -22.55
N VAL A 308 -26.26 5.48 -22.79
CA VAL A 308 -26.03 4.13 -22.28
C VAL A 308 -25.91 4.12 -20.75
N VAL A 309 -25.02 4.92 -20.17
CA VAL A 309 -24.82 4.99 -18.70
C VAL A 309 -26.12 5.34 -17.98
N ARG A 310 -26.87 6.31 -18.51
CA ARG A 310 -28.14 6.73 -17.93
C ARG A 310 -29.21 5.64 -18.02
N THR A 311 -29.17 4.83 -19.06
CA THR A 311 -30.04 3.66 -19.23
C THR A 311 -29.63 2.56 -18.25
N CYS A 312 -28.33 2.32 -18.07
CA CYS A 312 -27.84 1.36 -17.08
C CYS A 312 -28.27 1.70 -15.66
N LEU A 313 -28.31 2.99 -15.28
CA LEU A 313 -28.80 3.42 -13.97
C LEU A 313 -30.30 3.16 -13.74
N ARG A 314 -31.10 3.06 -14.81
CA ARG A 314 -32.53 2.73 -14.72
C ARG A 314 -32.79 1.24 -14.54
N TYR A 315 -31.85 0.39 -14.96
CA TYR A 315 -31.96 -1.06 -14.87
C TYR A 315 -30.92 -1.57 -13.86
N PRO A 316 -31.33 -1.86 -12.60
CA PRO A 316 -30.40 -2.28 -11.56
C PRO A 316 -29.50 -3.44 -12.00
N GLY A 317 -28.20 -3.34 -11.68
CA GLY A 317 -27.19 -4.35 -12.02
C GLY A 317 -26.57 -4.21 -13.41
N THR A 318 -27.17 -3.45 -14.33
CA THR A 318 -26.66 -3.35 -15.71
C THR A 318 -25.46 -2.41 -15.86
N LEU A 319 -25.27 -1.47 -14.93
CA LEU A 319 -24.04 -0.66 -14.88
C LEU A 319 -22.84 -1.50 -14.41
N ASP A 320 -23.06 -2.47 -13.52
CA ASP A 320 -22.03 -3.42 -13.09
C ASP A 320 -21.56 -4.26 -14.28
N GLN A 321 -22.52 -4.80 -15.05
CA GLN A 321 -22.25 -5.55 -16.29
C GLN A 321 -21.49 -4.71 -17.32
N LEU A 322 -21.85 -3.44 -17.48
CA LEU A 322 -21.13 -2.53 -18.39
C LEU A 322 -19.66 -2.38 -18.00
N LEU A 323 -19.38 -2.13 -16.72
CA LEU A 323 -18.00 -1.97 -16.25
C LEU A 323 -17.22 -3.28 -16.32
N GLU A 324 -17.85 -4.41 -16.03
CA GLU A 324 -17.25 -5.73 -16.17
C GLU A 324 -16.89 -6.03 -17.63
N ALA A 325 -17.81 -5.77 -18.57
CA ALA A 325 -17.56 -5.92 -20.00
C ALA A 325 -16.43 -5.00 -20.49
N VAL A 326 -16.37 -3.74 -20.01
CA VAL A 326 -15.25 -2.84 -20.30
C VAL A 326 -13.93 -3.45 -19.83
N ARG A 327 -13.85 -3.97 -18.59
CA ARG A 327 -12.61 -4.57 -18.05
C ARG A 327 -12.15 -5.79 -18.85
N LEU A 328 -13.09 -6.63 -19.28
CA LEU A 328 -12.80 -7.83 -20.06
C LEU A 328 -12.32 -7.49 -21.48
N LEU A 329 -12.93 -6.49 -22.12
CA LEU A 329 -12.65 -6.15 -23.52
C LEU A 329 -11.45 -5.19 -23.69
N GLU A 330 -11.25 -4.26 -22.75
CA GLU A 330 -10.15 -3.28 -22.80
C GLU A 330 -8.85 -3.83 -22.21
N GLY A 331 -8.93 -4.71 -21.20
CA GLY A 331 -7.75 -5.21 -20.48
C GLY A 331 -7.09 -4.16 -19.58
N THR A 332 -5.79 -4.31 -19.30
CA THR A 332 -5.05 -3.40 -18.41
C THR A 332 -4.58 -2.15 -19.16
N SER A 333 -5.37 -1.07 -19.12
CA SER A 333 -5.02 0.24 -19.68
C SER A 333 -5.14 1.36 -18.65
N THR A 334 -4.41 2.47 -18.86
CA THR A 334 -4.46 3.64 -17.97
C THR A 334 -5.83 4.32 -18.02
N GLU A 335 -6.53 4.22 -19.16
CA GLU A 335 -7.90 4.65 -19.34
C GLU A 335 -8.88 3.78 -18.54
N ALA A 336 -8.70 2.46 -18.51
CA ALA A 336 -9.50 1.55 -17.67
C ALA A 336 -9.29 1.82 -16.17
N GLU A 337 -8.05 2.03 -15.72
CA GLU A 337 -7.75 2.43 -14.34
C GLU A 337 -8.41 3.77 -13.97
N ARG A 338 -8.48 4.71 -14.93
CA ARG A 338 -9.18 5.98 -14.76
C ARG A 338 -10.69 5.79 -14.59
N VAL A 339 -11.31 4.90 -15.36
CA VAL A 339 -12.73 4.54 -15.20
C VAL A 339 -12.98 3.99 -13.79
N ASP A 340 -12.17 3.03 -13.35
CA ASP A 340 -12.31 2.41 -12.01
C ASP A 340 -12.17 3.45 -10.88
N ARG A 341 -11.22 4.37 -10.99
CA ARG A 341 -11.04 5.45 -10.03
C ARG A 341 -12.27 6.36 -9.95
N VAL A 342 -12.80 6.80 -11.09
CA VAL A 342 -13.97 7.69 -11.16
C VAL A 342 -15.23 7.00 -10.61
N VAL A 343 -15.42 5.73 -10.94
CA VAL A 343 -16.51 4.92 -10.40
C VAL A 343 -16.40 4.81 -8.87
N GLY A 344 -15.19 4.57 -8.36
CA GLY A 344 -14.93 4.55 -6.91
C GLY A 344 -15.26 5.87 -6.23
N GLU A 345 -14.94 7.01 -6.86
CA GLU A 345 -15.29 8.34 -6.35
C GLU A 345 -16.80 8.59 -6.34
N LEU A 346 -17.51 8.17 -7.40
CA LEU A 346 -18.96 8.29 -7.50
C LEU A 346 -19.67 7.47 -6.42
N VAL A 347 -19.24 6.22 -6.21
CA VAL A 347 -19.81 5.36 -5.16
C VAL A 347 -19.48 5.88 -3.76
N ARG A 348 -18.28 6.42 -3.51
CA ARG A 348 -17.98 7.03 -2.20
C ARG A 348 -18.86 8.24 -1.89
N ARG A 349 -19.19 9.06 -2.90
CA ARG A 349 -20.09 10.22 -2.76
C ARG A 349 -21.50 9.81 -2.37
N HIS A 350 -22.03 8.75 -2.98
CA HIS A 350 -23.42 8.32 -2.78
C HIS A 350 -23.61 7.18 -1.76
N GLY A 351 -22.55 6.44 -1.41
CA GLY A 351 -22.55 5.39 -0.40
C GLY A 351 -22.58 5.90 1.04
N ARG A 352 -22.21 7.16 1.28
CA ARG A 352 -22.31 7.82 2.60
C ARG A 352 -23.76 8.21 3.01
N GLY A 353 -24.76 7.97 2.14
CA GLY A 353 -26.15 8.39 2.35
C GLY A 353 -27.08 7.38 3.03
N ARG A 354 -26.68 6.13 3.29
CA ARG A 354 -27.53 5.13 3.99
C ARG A 354 -27.05 4.92 5.43
N ARG A 355 -27.36 5.86 6.33
CA ARG A 355 -27.70 5.47 7.71
C ARG A 355 -29.06 4.76 7.64
N ALA A 356 -29.15 3.57 8.21
CA ALA A 356 -30.43 2.87 8.36
C ALA A 356 -31.41 3.76 9.16
N PRO A 357 -32.64 3.98 8.69
CA PRO A 357 -33.68 4.58 9.51
C PRO A 357 -34.25 3.49 10.41
N GLY A 358 -33.99 3.56 11.71
CA GLY A 358 -34.65 2.73 12.71
C GLY A 358 -33.73 2.12 13.76
N ALA A 359 -33.41 2.89 14.79
CA ALA A 359 -33.21 2.36 16.14
C ALA A 359 -33.99 3.31 17.07
N PRO A 360 -34.94 2.82 17.87
CA PRO A 360 -35.73 3.68 18.75
C PRO A 360 -34.90 4.12 19.96
N ASP A 361 -35.29 5.28 20.50
CA ASP A 361 -34.72 5.93 21.68
C ASP A 361 -34.75 5.06 22.95
#